data_AF-A0A0A7U2C9-F1
#
_entry.id   AF-A0A0A7U2C9-F1
#
_cell.length_a   1.000
_cell.length_b   1.000
_cell.length_c   1.000
_cell.angle_alpha   90.00
_cell.angle_beta   90.00
_cell.angle_gamma   90.00
#
_symmetry.space_group_name_H-M   'P 1'
#
loop_
_entity.id
_entity.type
_entity.pdbx_description
1 polymer ?
#
loop_
_entity_poly.entity_id
_entity_poly.type
_entity_poly.pdbx_seq_one_letter_code
_entity_poly.pdbx_strand_id
1 'polypeptide(L)'
;FQEVKIQEMADQVPVGHIPRTLTVHCHGTLTRQINPGDVIDVAGIFLPTPYTGFKAIRAGLLTDTYLEAQHVNQHKKAYDDLVFDAKTFRRIEQYKHSGHMYEYLSRSIAPEIYGHQDVKKALLLLL
;
A
#
# COMPACT_ATOMS: atom_id res chain seq x y z
N PHE A 1 14.24 -15.20 8.48
CA PHE A 1 14.05 -15.24 7.02
C PHE A 1 12.58 -15.42 6.75
N GLN A 2 12.04 -14.70 5.79
CA GLN A 2 10.67 -14.82 5.31
C GLN A 2 10.68 -14.67 3.79
N GLU A 3 10.03 -15.60 3.10
CA GLU A 3 9.78 -15.50 1.67
C GLU A 3 8.38 -14.91 1.46
N VAL A 4 8.27 -13.90 0.60
CA VAL A 4 7.03 -13.22 0.25
C VAL A 4 6.89 -13.25 -1.27
N LYS A 5 5.68 -13.49 -1.77
CA LYS A 5 5.38 -13.32 -3.20
C LYS A 5 4.56 -12.05 -3.39
N ILE A 6 5.11 -11.12 -4.16
CA ILE A 6 4.40 -9.91 -4.56
C ILE A 6 3.78 -10.14 -5.93
N GLN A 7 2.62 -9.55 -6.17
CA GLN A 7 1.90 -9.59 -7.43
C GLN A 7 1.66 -8.17 -7.93
N GLU A 8 1.67 -7.98 -9.25
CA GLU A 8 1.22 -6.73 -9.89
C GLU A 8 -0.20 -6.35 -9.42
N MET A 9 -0.46 -5.05 -9.29
CA MET A 9 -1.79 -4.55 -8.96
C MET A 9 -2.75 -4.80 -10.13
N ALA A 10 -4.02 -5.05 -9.84
CA ALA A 10 -5.01 -5.45 -10.86
C ALA A 10 -5.21 -4.40 -11.96
N ASP A 11 -5.02 -3.11 -11.64
CA ASP A 11 -5.05 -1.99 -12.57
C ASP A 11 -3.82 -1.91 -13.50
N GLN A 12 -2.70 -2.52 -13.11
CA GLN A 12 -1.46 -2.58 -13.88
C GLN A 12 -1.39 -3.78 -14.83
N VAL A 13 -2.26 -4.78 -14.66
CA VAL A 13 -2.27 -5.99 -15.49
C VAL A 13 -2.92 -5.68 -16.84
N PRO A 14 -2.20 -5.89 -17.97
CA PRO A 14 -2.78 -5.68 -19.30
C PRO A 14 -3.99 -6.58 -19.56
N VAL A 15 -4.95 -6.08 -20.33
CA VAL A 15 -6.17 -6.83 -20.68
C VAL A 15 -5.81 -8.14 -21.36
N GLY A 16 -6.32 -9.26 -20.82
CA GLY A 16 -6.08 -10.61 -21.34
C GLY A 16 -4.80 -11.28 -20.84
N HIS A 17 -4.01 -10.63 -19.97
CA HIS A 17 -2.82 -11.22 -19.37
C HIS A 17 -3.10 -11.77 -17.96
N ILE A 18 -2.27 -12.73 -17.55
CA ILE A 18 -2.23 -13.24 -16.16
C ILE A 18 -1.27 -12.34 -15.35
N PRO A 19 -1.64 -11.94 -14.12
CA PRO A 19 -0.77 -11.12 -13.28
C PRO A 19 0.59 -11.78 -13.04
N ARG A 20 1.67 -11.00 -13.14
CA ARG A 20 3.01 -11.50 -12.85
C ARG A 20 3.30 -11.44 -11.36
N THR A 21 4.15 -12.36 -10.92
CA THR A 21 4.59 -12.45 -9.53
C THR A 21 6.11 -12.38 -9.44
N LEU A 22 6.62 -11.79 -8.37
CA LEU A 22 8.03 -11.76 -8.03
C LEU A 22 8.24 -12.30 -6.60
N THR A 23 9.27 -13.12 -6.43
CA THR A 23 9.67 -13.60 -5.10
C THR A 23 10.54 -12.55 -4.42
N VAL A 24 10.23 -12.24 -3.17
CA VAL A 24 10.92 -11.28 -2.33
C VAL A 24 11.42 -11.98 -1.07
N HIS A 25 12.69 -11.78 -0.74
CA HIS A 25 13.32 -12.32 0.45
C HIS A 25 13.47 -11.22 1.51
N CYS A 26 12.85 -11.42 2.66
CA CYS A 26 12.92 -10.53 3.81
C CYS A 26 13.79 -11.13 4.92
N HIS A 27 14.72 -10.34 5.46
CA HIS A 27 15.64 -10.74 6.51
C HIS A 27 15.56 -9.79 7.72
N GLY A 28 15.97 -10.30 8.89
CA GLY A 28 16.03 -9.51 10.13
C GLY A 28 14.71 -8.84 10.50
N THR A 29 14.76 -7.52 10.69
CA THR A 29 13.64 -6.70 11.15
C THR A 29 12.52 -6.54 10.12
N LEU A 30 12.78 -6.76 8.84
CA LEU A 30 11.76 -6.69 7.77
C LEU A 30 10.83 -7.91 7.80
N THR A 31 11.19 -8.96 8.53
CA THR A 31 10.31 -10.12 8.71
C THR A 31 9.09 -9.76 9.55
N ARG A 32 7.93 -10.36 9.23
CA ARG A 32 6.63 -10.15 9.88
C ARG A 32 6.05 -8.74 9.79
N GLN A 33 6.65 -7.86 8.99
CA GLN A 33 6.04 -6.55 8.75
C GLN A 33 4.83 -6.69 7.81
N ILE A 34 4.93 -7.52 6.79
CA ILE A 34 3.93 -7.63 5.70
C ILE A 34 2.95 -8.79 5.95
N ASN A 35 1.67 -8.56 5.65
CA ASN A 35 0.63 -9.59 5.59
C ASN A 35 0.12 -9.84 4.16
N PRO A 36 -0.41 -11.03 3.86
CA PRO A 36 -1.05 -11.29 2.57
C PRO A 36 -2.23 -10.35 2.34
N GLY A 37 -2.24 -9.70 1.17
CA GLY A 37 -3.28 -8.72 0.78
C GLY A 37 -2.91 -7.26 1.06
N ASP A 38 -1.78 -7.01 1.74
CA ASP A 38 -1.28 -5.64 1.93
C ASP A 38 -0.79 -5.04 0.61
N VAL A 39 -1.02 -3.73 0.47
CA VAL A 39 -0.48 -2.93 -0.63
C VAL A 39 0.84 -2.34 -0.15
N ILE A 40 1.94 -2.75 -0.78
CA ILE A 40 3.30 -2.42 -0.34
C ILE A 40 4.17 -1.91 -1.49
N ASP A 41 5.11 -1.04 -1.14
CA ASP A 41 6.30 -0.76 -1.96
C ASP A 41 7.49 -1.46 -1.33
N VAL A 42 8.28 -2.15 -2.15
CA VAL A 42 9.52 -2.82 -1.71
C VAL A 42 10.69 -2.26 -2.49
N ALA A 43 11.68 -1.75 -1.77
CA ALA A 43 12.98 -1.42 -2.33
C ALA A 43 13.99 -2.52 -1.97
N GLY A 44 14.75 -2.98 -2.95
CA GLY A 44 15.64 -4.11 -2.78
C GLY A 44 16.63 -4.29 -3.92
N ILE A 45 17.43 -5.36 -3.83
CA ILE A 45 18.44 -5.72 -4.82
C ILE A 45 17.93 -6.95 -5.57
N PHE A 46 17.88 -6.87 -6.89
CA PHE A 46 17.45 -7.99 -7.74
C PHE A 46 18.60 -8.96 -7.97
N LEU A 47 18.43 -10.21 -7.52
CA LEU A 47 19.49 -11.22 -7.49
C LEU A 47 19.04 -12.52 -8.15
N PRO A 48 19.96 -13.22 -8.84
CA PRO A 48 19.71 -14.56 -9.34
C PRO A 48 19.92 -15.61 -8.23
N THR A 49 19.05 -16.60 -8.18
CA THR A 49 19.25 -17.86 -7.44
C THR A 49 19.86 -18.88 -8.39
N PRO A 50 21.13 -19.28 -8.22
CA PRO A 50 21.72 -20.32 -9.04
C PRO A 50 21.05 -21.67 -8.75
N TYR A 51 20.72 -22.42 -9.79
CA TYR A 51 20.30 -23.81 -9.61
C TYR A 51 21.48 -24.65 -9.14
N THR A 52 21.26 -25.51 -8.14
CA THR A 52 22.26 -26.44 -7.62
C THR A 52 21.86 -27.89 -7.88
N GLY A 53 22.83 -28.80 -7.86
CA GLY A 53 22.62 -30.25 -8.03
C GLY A 53 22.08 -30.65 -9.40
N PHE A 54 21.22 -31.67 -9.44
CA PHE A 54 20.64 -32.21 -10.69
C PHE A 54 19.82 -31.18 -11.49
N LYS A 55 19.29 -30.14 -10.84
CA LYS A 55 18.58 -29.04 -11.52
C LYS A 55 19.53 -28.15 -12.34
N ALA A 56 20.77 -27.96 -11.89
CA ALA A 56 21.78 -27.19 -12.62
C ALA A 56 22.12 -27.83 -13.99
N ILE A 57 22.13 -29.17 -14.06
CA ILE A 57 22.46 -29.92 -15.28
C ILE A 57 21.38 -29.73 -16.37
N ARG A 58 20.11 -29.52 -15.98
CA ARG A 58 18.99 -29.33 -16.93
C ARG A 58 18.69 -27.87 -17.23
N ALA A 59 18.98 -26.95 -16.31
CA ALA A 59 18.56 -25.55 -16.41
C ALA A 59 19.40 -24.72 -17.39
N GLY A 60 20.60 -25.17 -17.75
CA GLY A 60 21.48 -24.40 -18.65
C GLY A 60 21.85 -23.04 -18.05
N LEU A 61 21.59 -21.96 -18.80
CA LEU A 61 21.82 -20.56 -18.37
C LEU A 61 20.62 -19.92 -17.66
N LEU A 62 19.51 -20.66 -17.49
CA LEU A 62 18.35 -20.15 -16.77
C LEU A 62 18.68 -20.05 -15.28
N THR A 63 18.30 -18.94 -14.67
CA THR A 63 18.36 -18.73 -13.22
C THR A 63 17.00 -18.18 -12.76
N ASP A 64 16.52 -18.68 -11.62
CA ASP A 64 15.43 -18.00 -10.95
C ASP A 64 15.92 -16.68 -10.39
N THR A 65 15.04 -15.71 -10.23
CA THR A 65 15.39 -14.41 -9.68
C THR A 65 14.51 -14.08 -8.49
N TYR A 66 15.09 -13.44 -7.50
CA TYR A 66 14.36 -12.90 -6.36
C TYR A 66 14.83 -11.48 -6.05
N LEU A 67 13.99 -10.73 -5.36
CA LEU A 67 14.33 -9.43 -4.83
C LEU A 67 14.73 -9.56 -3.36
N GLU A 68 15.95 -9.19 -3.00
CA GLU A 68 16.36 -9.08 -1.61
C GLU A 68 15.89 -7.74 -1.04
N ALA A 69 14.91 -7.77 -0.14
CA ALA A 69 14.30 -6.56 0.42
C ALA A 69 15.29 -5.82 1.35
N GLN A 70 15.47 -4.53 1.09
CA GLN A 70 16.22 -3.60 1.93
C GLN A 70 15.29 -2.66 2.69
N HIS A 71 14.15 -2.31 2.10
CA HIS A 71 13.13 -1.48 2.73
C HIS A 71 11.74 -1.86 2.23
N VAL A 72 10.76 -1.77 3.13
CA VAL A 72 9.35 -2.03 2.84
C VAL A 72 8.53 -0.87 3.36
N ASN A 73 7.70 -0.29 2.52
CA ASN A 73 6.72 0.72 2.89
C ASN A 73 5.31 0.17 2.64
N GLN A 74 4.43 0.28 3.64
CA GLN A 74 3.04 -0.18 3.52
C GLN A 74 2.13 1.02 3.29
N HIS A 75 1.27 0.94 2.29
CA HIS A 75 0.34 2.03 1.96
C HIS A 75 -0.86 2.08 2.89
N LYS A 76 -1.30 0.93 3.41
CA LYS A 76 -2.32 0.84 4.46
C LYS A 76 -1.63 0.78 5.82
N LYS A 77 -1.12 1.91 6.30
CA LYS A 77 -0.72 2.01 7.70
C LYS A 77 -1.97 1.99 8.57
N ALA A 78 -1.91 1.31 9.72
CA ALA A 78 -2.89 1.52 10.76
C ALA A 78 -2.99 3.02 11.06
N TYR A 79 -4.19 3.52 11.39
CA TYR A 79 -4.49 4.94 11.60
C TYR A 79 -3.54 5.66 12.59
N ASP A 80 -2.80 4.89 13.40
CA ASP A 80 -1.89 5.37 14.45
C ASP A 80 -0.62 6.09 13.95
N ASP A 81 -0.24 5.94 12.68
CA ASP A 81 0.99 6.55 12.13
C ASP A 81 0.78 7.92 11.45
N LEU A 82 -0.41 8.51 11.57
CA LEU A 82 -0.66 9.86 11.07
C LEU A 82 0.14 10.87 11.90
N VAL A 83 1.25 11.36 11.35
CA VAL A 83 2.05 12.43 11.95
C VAL A 83 1.23 13.73 11.92
N PHE A 84 0.63 14.09 13.05
CA PHE A 84 -0.12 15.33 13.18
C PHE A 84 0.83 16.53 13.27
N ASP A 85 0.86 17.36 12.23
CA ASP A 85 1.55 18.65 12.26
C ASP A 85 0.84 19.63 13.21
N ALA A 86 1.61 20.41 13.98
CA ALA A 86 1.12 21.44 14.89
C ALA A 86 0.25 22.49 14.18
N LYS A 87 0.52 22.76 12.90
CA LYS A 87 -0.31 23.65 12.07
C LYS A 87 -1.69 23.07 11.82
N THR A 88 -1.78 21.77 11.55
CA THR A 88 -3.06 21.05 11.35
C THR A 88 -3.88 21.10 12.63
N PHE A 89 -3.26 20.88 13.78
CA PHE A 89 -3.94 20.95 15.08
C PHE A 89 -4.54 22.34 15.36
N ARG A 90 -3.77 23.40 15.12
CA ARG A 90 -4.27 24.79 15.27
C ARG A 90 -5.47 25.07 14.38
N ARG A 91 -5.45 24.55 13.14
CA ARG A 91 -6.54 24.73 12.18
C ARG A 91 -7.80 23.99 12.62
N ILE A 92 -7.67 22.78 13.18
CA ILE A 92 -8.79 22.03 13.75
C ILE A 92 -9.43 22.80 14.90
N GLU A 93 -8.64 23.31 15.84
CA GLU A 93 -9.16 24.07 16.99
C GLU A 93 -9.88 25.37 16.56
N GLN A 94 -9.37 26.07 15.54
CA GLN A 94 -10.06 27.24 14.97
C GLN A 94 -11.45 26.89 14.43
N TYR A 95 -11.58 25.77 13.71
CA TYR A 95 -12.86 25.36 13.13
C TYR A 95 -13.85 24.78 14.15
N LYS A 96 -13.35 24.21 15.25
CA LYS A 96 -14.18 23.70 16.35
C LYS A 96 -15.11 24.77 16.94
N HIS A 97 -14.65 26.01 17.01
CA HIS A 97 -15.44 27.14 17.54
C HIS A 97 -16.44 27.73 16.54
N SER A 98 -16.41 27.33 15.27
CA SER A 98 -17.26 27.93 14.22
C SER A 98 -18.71 27.44 14.21
N GLY A 99 -19.05 26.35 14.91
CA GLY A 99 -20.40 25.78 15.00
C GLY A 99 -20.93 25.11 13.70
N HIS A 100 -20.28 25.30 12.55
CA HIS A 100 -20.73 24.81 11.24
C HIS A 100 -19.87 23.68 10.67
N MET A 101 -19.08 23.00 11.50
CA MET A 101 -18.11 22.00 11.05
C MET A 101 -18.74 20.84 10.28
N TYR A 102 -19.92 20.37 10.71
CA TYR A 102 -20.63 19.28 10.04
C TYR A 102 -21.01 19.62 8.58
N GLU A 103 -21.56 20.81 8.35
CA GLU A 103 -21.95 21.28 7.02
C GLU A 103 -20.71 21.58 6.15
N TYR A 104 -19.64 22.09 6.76
CA TYR A 104 -18.38 22.34 6.07
C TYR A 104 -17.74 21.04 5.55
N LEU A 105 -17.70 20.01 6.39
CA LEU A 105 -17.17 18.69 6.03
C LEU A 105 -18.08 17.95 5.05
N SER A 106 -19.41 18.07 5.16
CA SER A 106 -20.30 17.45 4.17
C SER A 106 -20.13 18.07 2.77
N ARG A 107 -19.85 19.37 2.69
CA ARG A 107 -19.59 20.06 1.42
C ARG A 107 -18.24 19.72 0.79
N SER A 108 -17.25 19.28 1.57
CA SER A 108 -15.98 18.82 1.02
C SER A 108 -16.07 17.43 0.37
N ILE A 109 -17.14 16.66 0.62
CA ILE A 109 -17.40 15.38 -0.05
C ILE A 109 -18.02 15.64 -1.42
N ALA A 110 -17.33 15.17 -2.47
CA ALA A 110 -17.72 15.33 -3.87
C ALA A 110 -18.16 16.78 -4.20
N PRO A 111 -17.27 17.78 -4.07
CA PRO A 111 -17.62 19.20 -4.21
C PRO A 111 -18.13 19.55 -5.61
N GLU A 112 -17.80 18.72 -6.60
CA GLU A 112 -18.23 18.84 -8.00
C GLU A 112 -19.73 18.55 -8.20
N ILE A 113 -20.37 17.85 -7.26
CA ILE A 113 -21.79 17.50 -7.33
C ILE A 113 -22.60 18.55 -6.57
N TYR A 114 -23.44 19.29 -7.29
CA TYR A 114 -24.41 20.21 -6.67
C TYR A 114 -25.56 19.43 -5.98
N GLY A 115 -26.02 19.91 -4.82
CA GLY A 115 -27.10 19.29 -4.06
C GLY A 115 -26.68 18.07 -3.23
N HIS A 116 -27.60 17.11 -3.05
CA HIS A 116 -27.41 15.84 -2.32
C HIS A 116 -26.77 15.96 -0.92
N GLN A 117 -27.11 17.02 -0.18
CA GLN A 117 -26.47 17.30 1.11
C GLN A 117 -26.67 16.16 2.12
N ASP A 118 -27.85 15.55 2.16
CA ASP A 118 -28.13 14.46 3.10
C ASP A 118 -27.33 13.19 2.78
N VAL A 119 -27.11 12.90 1.49
CA VAL A 119 -26.26 11.77 1.07
C VAL A 119 -24.80 12.03 1.46
N LYS A 120 -24.30 13.25 1.22
CA LYS A 120 -22.94 13.63 1.61
C LYS A 120 -22.75 13.59 3.12
N LYS A 121 -23.76 14.02 3.87
CA LYS A 121 -23.82 13.94 5.35
C LYS A 121 -23.81 12.49 5.84
N ALA A 122 -24.59 11.61 5.23
CA ALA A 122 -24.59 10.19 5.55
C ALA A 122 -23.22 9.54 5.27
N LEU A 123 -22.61 9.86 4.12
CA LEU A 123 -21.26 9.40 3.80
C LEU A 123 -20.22 9.90 4.79
N LEU A 124 -20.32 11.16 5.23
CA LEU A 124 -19.42 11.72 6.24
C LEU A 124 -19.43 10.93 7.54
N LEU A 125 -20.59 10.41 7.96
CA LEU A 125 -20.75 9.65 9.20
C LEU A 125 -20.42 8.15 9.05
N LEU A 126 -20.30 7.67 7.81
CA LEU A 126 -19.96 6.27 7.50
C LEU A 126 -18.45 6.03 7.48
N LEU A 127 -17.68 7.02 7.02
CA LEU A 127 -16.22 6.98 6.86
C LEU A 127 -15.49 7.06 8.21
#